data_AF-A0A166XE64-F1
#
_entry.id   AF-A0A166XE64-F1
#
_cell.length_a   1.000
_cell.length_b   1.000
_cell.length_c   1.000
_cell.angle_alpha   90.00
_cell.angle_beta   90.00
_cell.angle_gamma   90.00
#
_symmetry.space_group_name_H-M   'P 1'
#
loop_
_entity.id
_entity.type
_entity.pdbx_description
1 polymer ?
#
loop_
_entity_poly.entity_id
_entity_poly.type
_entity_poly.pdbx_seq_one_letter_code
_entity_poly.pdbx_strand_id
1 'polypeptide(L)'
;MGPLRTITALLSAGTARAYPSGSCSNSSKLSVPRSAIGASIPHTNSFASFSFEPAFWVEFFGNASTPNNLTFDLLNRIHEHGGHPIIRPGGITMDSMIFDPNGGDPVRTTSPEGGVWRTTVGPDYYHSWDNFPKDTKFISTLNFGNESLDIARDLAVASANYQGDKIAYYELGNEPTNYEKSRWEFSTDAYVREWKEYTREIDVAVNATGHLNISSERWWASSATTDDSGLEVRPVALIPAGIDSERQVGVYSIHSYGFSTCDPARAVLATIPNILNHTELVRYCDEEIYTSARAALDVGKRWNIGEYNSVSCSGAPNVTDTFAQALWVVDTQLIYATRNASAVHLHQGATLALQSKDQLNAPGENGTPGYSTYSMLYPRDSAKRGPARTLPSFLAQLFMAEAFAIPDTRVRALPPPSGVSPESFAAYAFYVDDHISKLALVNLKPYYANSTSDYTVHLDLSSLTHAGKGNSIRAKRMTAPYVNTGDSKLSTWAGQSFPQGEPVGEIVVETVSDDGAVEVRGSQAVLVFFDEEDVYGL
;
A
#
# COMPACT_ATOMS: atom_id res chain seq x y z
N MET A 1 -31.64 62.83 2.60
CA MET A 1 -30.64 61.80 2.27
C MET A 1 -30.52 60.86 3.45
N GLY A 2 -30.93 59.62 3.28
CA GLY A 2 -30.77 58.54 4.27
C GLY A 2 -31.17 57.24 3.57
N PRO A 3 -30.26 56.27 3.38
CA PRO A 3 -30.59 55.09 2.60
C PRO A 3 -31.30 54.06 3.47
N LEU A 4 -32.48 53.62 3.03
CA LEU A 4 -33.10 52.38 3.47
C LEU A 4 -32.23 51.20 2.99
N ARG A 5 -31.77 50.36 3.91
CA ARG A 5 -31.21 49.04 3.59
C ARG A 5 -32.33 48.00 3.61
N THR A 6 -32.64 47.45 2.45
CA THR A 6 -33.52 46.28 2.29
C THR A 6 -32.71 45.03 2.60
N ILE A 7 -33.12 44.26 3.61
CA ILE A 7 -32.55 42.93 3.92
C ILE A 7 -33.38 41.91 3.15
N THR A 8 -32.77 41.29 2.14
CA THR A 8 -33.34 40.14 1.43
C THR A 8 -32.91 38.86 2.15
N ALA A 9 -33.83 38.22 2.86
CA ALA A 9 -33.60 36.89 3.43
C ALA A 9 -33.78 35.84 2.34
N LEU A 10 -32.69 35.14 1.97
CA LEU A 10 -32.77 33.90 1.19
C LEU A 10 -33.18 32.76 2.13
N LEU A 11 -34.38 32.24 1.94
CA LEU A 11 -34.82 30.97 2.51
C LEU A 11 -34.23 29.83 1.66
N SER A 12 -33.28 29.08 2.21
CA SER A 12 -32.84 27.79 1.67
C SER A 12 -33.92 26.74 1.95
N ALA A 13 -34.64 26.32 0.92
CA ALA A 13 -35.57 25.20 1.00
C ALA A 13 -34.78 23.88 1.02
N GLY A 14 -34.51 23.34 2.21
CA GLY A 14 -34.05 21.98 2.39
C GLY A 14 -35.16 21.01 1.98
N THR A 15 -34.95 20.25 0.90
CA THR A 15 -35.87 19.17 0.53
C THR A 15 -35.62 17.99 1.47
N ALA A 16 -36.41 17.91 2.55
CA ALA A 16 -36.50 16.70 3.36
C ALA A 16 -37.14 15.59 2.52
N ARG A 17 -36.33 14.68 1.98
CA ARG A 17 -36.83 13.40 1.44
C ARG A 17 -37.21 12.52 2.64
N ALA A 18 -38.51 12.43 2.91
CA ALA A 18 -39.04 11.35 3.75
C ALA A 18 -38.89 10.03 2.99
N TYR A 19 -38.09 9.11 3.52
CA TYR A 19 -38.01 7.75 3.00
C TYR A 19 -39.31 6.99 3.33
N PRO A 20 -39.92 6.28 2.37
CA PRO A 20 -41.04 5.41 2.67
C PRO A 20 -40.56 4.26 3.56
N SER A 21 -41.24 4.06 4.68
CA SER A 21 -41.08 2.89 5.56
C SER A 21 -41.57 1.63 4.83
N GLY A 22 -40.67 0.99 4.09
CA GLY A 22 -40.89 -0.29 3.43
C GLY A 22 -40.39 -1.45 4.28
N SER A 23 -41.33 -2.25 4.78
CA SER A 23 -41.27 -3.71 5.02
C SER A 23 -39.88 -4.37 5.08
N CYS A 24 -39.51 -4.90 6.26
CA CYS A 24 -38.46 -5.90 6.55
C CYS A 24 -37.53 -6.22 5.38
N SER A 25 -36.41 -5.49 5.28
CA SER A 25 -35.28 -5.90 4.47
C SER A 25 -34.78 -7.25 4.98
N ASN A 26 -34.46 -8.17 4.07
CA ASN A 26 -33.74 -9.40 4.39
C ASN A 26 -32.31 -9.01 4.82
N SER A 27 -32.14 -8.55 6.07
CA SER A 27 -30.81 -8.31 6.63
C SER A 27 -30.12 -9.66 6.85
N SER A 28 -28.92 -9.80 6.29
CA SER A 28 -28.16 -11.03 6.42
C SER A 28 -27.25 -10.92 7.65
N LYS A 29 -27.37 -11.90 8.56
CA LYS A 29 -26.52 -11.95 9.77
C LYS A 29 -25.08 -12.31 9.39
N LEU A 30 -24.13 -11.47 9.81
CA LEU A 30 -22.71 -11.76 9.69
C LEU A 30 -22.26 -12.58 10.90
N SER A 31 -21.63 -13.74 10.65
CA SER A 31 -21.07 -14.56 11.72
C SER A 31 -19.70 -14.03 12.10
N VAL A 32 -19.59 -13.48 13.31
CA VAL A 32 -18.34 -12.91 13.83
C VAL A 32 -17.95 -13.62 15.12
N PRO A 33 -16.78 -14.29 15.16
CA PRO A 33 -16.22 -14.82 16.40
C PRO A 33 -16.03 -13.70 17.43
N ARG A 34 -16.24 -14.01 18.71
CA ARG A 34 -16.04 -13.02 19.79
C ARG A 34 -14.60 -12.91 20.25
N SER A 35 -13.77 -13.91 19.96
CA SER A 35 -12.36 -13.97 20.32
C SER A 35 -11.47 -14.00 19.08
N ALA A 36 -10.18 -13.74 19.27
CA ALA A 36 -9.16 -13.71 18.22
C ALA A 36 -8.74 -15.12 17.75
N ILE A 37 -9.47 -16.18 18.12
CA ILE A 37 -9.17 -17.54 17.67
C ILE A 37 -9.18 -17.60 16.14
N GLY A 38 -8.13 -18.15 15.54
CA GLY A 38 -7.97 -18.20 14.08
C GLY A 38 -7.73 -16.85 13.40
N ALA A 39 -7.48 -15.77 14.16
CA ALA A 39 -6.99 -14.50 13.62
C ALA A 39 -5.48 -14.55 13.38
N SER A 40 -5.00 -13.69 12.49
CA SER A 40 -3.59 -13.54 12.13
C SER A 40 -2.71 -13.10 13.29
N ILE A 41 -1.38 -13.09 13.09
CA ILE A 41 -0.40 -12.47 14.02
C ILE A 41 -0.84 -11.06 14.46
N PRO A 42 -0.36 -10.56 15.62
CA PRO A 42 -0.56 -9.15 15.97
C PRO A 42 0.15 -8.27 14.95
N HIS A 43 -0.54 -7.22 14.49
CA HIS A 43 -0.02 -6.23 13.56
C HIS A 43 0.32 -4.93 14.27
N THR A 44 1.27 -4.19 13.71
CA THR A 44 1.57 -2.83 14.14
C THR A 44 0.81 -1.82 13.27
N ASN A 45 0.81 -0.57 13.72
CA ASN A 45 0.34 0.57 12.92
C ASN A 45 1.19 0.86 11.66
N SER A 46 2.26 0.11 11.43
CA SER A 46 3.08 0.16 10.20
C SER A 46 2.66 -0.87 9.15
N PHE A 47 1.57 -1.61 9.36
CA PHE A 47 1.16 -2.67 8.44
C PHE A 47 1.02 -2.15 6.99
N ALA A 48 0.29 -1.04 6.82
CA ALA A 48 0.21 -0.33 5.54
C ALA A 48 1.42 0.60 5.38
N SER A 49 2.38 0.17 4.57
CA SER A 49 3.66 0.85 4.30
C SER A 49 3.81 1.14 2.81
N PHE A 50 4.92 1.79 2.40
CA PHE A 50 5.11 2.21 1.01
C PHE A 50 6.41 1.74 0.40
N SER A 51 6.37 1.47 -0.90
CA SER A 51 7.55 1.36 -1.75
C SER A 51 7.57 2.52 -2.75
N PHE A 52 8.71 3.16 -2.98
CA PHE A 52 8.87 4.25 -3.95
C PHE A 52 10.09 4.02 -4.84
N GLU A 53 9.97 4.26 -6.15
CA GLU A 53 11.11 4.28 -7.07
C GLU A 53 12.09 5.43 -6.71
N PRO A 54 13.33 5.15 -6.30
CA PRO A 54 14.28 6.18 -5.85
C PRO A 54 14.70 7.13 -6.96
N ALA A 55 14.64 6.72 -8.22
CA ALA A 55 14.84 7.62 -9.35
C ALA A 55 13.87 8.82 -9.33
N PHE A 56 12.64 8.66 -8.82
CA PHE A 56 11.63 9.71 -8.74
C PHE A 56 11.51 10.35 -7.36
N TRP A 57 12.51 10.16 -6.50
CA TRP A 57 12.49 10.64 -5.11
C TRP A 57 12.25 12.14 -5.00
N VAL A 58 12.92 12.95 -5.84
CA VAL A 58 12.77 14.41 -5.81
C VAL A 58 11.36 14.84 -6.23
N GLU A 59 10.74 14.16 -7.20
CA GLU A 59 9.35 14.46 -7.56
C GLU A 59 8.41 14.18 -6.40
N PHE A 60 8.50 12.99 -5.79
CA PHE A 60 7.64 12.58 -4.70
C PHE A 60 7.90 13.37 -3.43
N PHE A 61 9.14 13.51 -2.97
CA PHE A 61 9.45 14.05 -1.64
C PHE A 61 10.09 15.44 -1.67
N GLY A 62 10.52 15.94 -2.83
CA GLY A 62 11.37 17.13 -2.88
C GLY A 62 12.79 16.82 -2.43
N ASN A 63 13.52 17.84 -2.02
CA ASN A 63 14.86 17.68 -1.45
C ASN A 63 14.89 18.02 0.04
N ALA A 64 16.04 17.79 0.68
CA ALA A 64 16.21 18.02 2.12
C ALA A 64 15.79 19.44 2.54
N SER A 65 16.10 20.46 1.74
CA SER A 65 15.81 21.86 2.06
C SER A 65 14.44 22.35 1.57
N THR A 66 13.83 21.68 0.59
CA THR A 66 12.58 22.06 -0.08
C THR A 66 11.71 20.81 -0.23
N PRO A 67 11.07 20.35 0.86
CA PRO A 67 10.19 19.18 0.83
C PRO A 67 8.96 19.40 -0.07
N ASN A 68 8.42 18.32 -0.63
CA ASN A 68 7.15 18.34 -1.35
C ASN A 68 6.00 18.36 -0.35
N ASN A 69 5.40 19.54 -0.14
CA ASN A 69 4.31 19.74 0.82
C ASN A 69 3.16 18.74 0.62
N LEU A 70 2.68 18.54 -0.62
CA LEU A 70 1.56 17.63 -0.87
C LEU A 70 1.85 16.22 -0.33
N THR A 71 3.01 15.66 -0.63
CA THR A 71 3.36 14.32 -0.18
C THR A 71 3.48 14.23 1.34
N PHE A 72 4.11 15.22 1.99
CA PHE A 72 4.26 15.22 3.44
C PHE A 72 2.95 15.52 4.18
N ASP A 73 2.07 16.36 3.64
CA ASP A 73 0.74 16.60 4.19
C ASP A 73 -0.09 15.30 4.17
N LEU A 74 0.03 14.48 3.12
CA LEU A 74 -0.61 13.16 3.05
C LEU A 74 -0.02 12.16 4.06
N LEU A 75 1.32 12.12 4.21
CA LEU A 75 1.97 11.26 5.20
C LEU A 75 1.59 11.67 6.63
N ASN A 76 1.55 12.97 6.91
CA ASN A 76 1.06 13.50 8.18
C ASN A 76 -0.39 13.12 8.43
N ARG A 77 -1.25 13.19 7.41
CA ARG A 77 -2.65 12.75 7.52
C ARG A 77 -2.75 11.26 7.85
N ILE A 78 -1.91 10.42 7.27
CA ILE A 78 -1.86 8.99 7.62
C ILE A 78 -1.48 8.81 9.11
N HIS A 79 -0.49 9.56 9.59
CA HIS A 79 -0.10 9.58 11.01
C HIS A 79 -1.21 10.07 11.94
N GLU A 80 -1.91 11.14 11.59
CA GLU A 80 -3.06 11.65 12.35
C GLU A 80 -4.16 10.58 12.49
N HIS A 81 -4.39 9.79 11.44
CA HIS A 81 -5.35 8.68 11.44
C HIS A 81 -4.78 7.38 12.06
N GLY A 82 -3.59 7.42 12.67
CA GLY A 82 -3.00 6.33 13.45
C GLY A 82 -2.03 5.42 12.71
N GLY A 83 -1.75 5.66 11.42
CA GLY A 83 -0.81 4.87 10.62
C GLY A 83 0.63 5.37 10.71
N HIS A 84 1.61 4.48 10.78
CA HIS A 84 3.04 4.82 10.85
C HIS A 84 3.83 4.04 9.80
N PRO A 85 3.70 4.40 8.51
CA PRO A 85 4.30 3.64 7.42
C PRO A 85 5.82 3.57 7.51
N ILE A 86 6.36 2.41 7.11
CA ILE A 86 7.77 2.22 6.77
C ILE A 86 7.94 2.55 5.28
N ILE A 87 9.05 3.18 4.94
CA ILE A 87 9.35 3.59 3.56
C ILE A 87 10.45 2.68 2.98
N ARG A 88 10.16 2.00 1.88
CA ARG A 88 11.13 1.27 1.06
C ARG A 88 11.42 2.06 -0.22
N PRO A 89 12.58 2.71 -0.35
CA PRO A 89 13.02 3.26 -1.64
C PRO A 89 13.51 2.12 -2.55
N GLY A 90 12.62 1.46 -3.29
CA GLY A 90 12.91 0.19 -3.99
C GLY A 90 12.51 0.22 -5.46
N GLY A 91 12.11 -0.94 -5.99
CA GLY A 91 11.75 -1.07 -7.40
C GLY A 91 12.98 -1.14 -8.30
N ILE A 92 12.73 -1.11 -9.61
CA ILE A 92 13.76 -1.37 -10.63
C ILE A 92 14.87 -0.31 -10.55
N THR A 93 14.55 0.94 -10.21
CA THR A 93 15.54 2.01 -10.25
C THR A 93 16.49 2.00 -9.06
N MET A 94 16.23 1.20 -8.02
CA MET A 94 17.19 0.95 -6.95
C MET A 94 18.47 0.28 -7.49
N ASP A 95 18.35 -0.66 -8.43
CA ASP A 95 19.50 -1.28 -9.09
C ASP A 95 20.20 -0.38 -10.13
N SER A 96 19.75 0.88 -10.23
CA SER A 96 20.47 1.94 -10.94
C SER A 96 21.20 2.89 -9.99
N MET A 97 21.02 2.76 -8.67
CA MET A 97 21.56 3.70 -7.70
C MET A 97 23.09 3.58 -7.56
N ILE A 98 23.77 4.72 -7.47
CA ILE A 98 25.16 4.82 -7.03
C ILE A 98 25.31 5.96 -6.02
N PHE A 99 26.17 5.81 -5.03
CA PHE A 99 26.48 6.87 -4.08
C PHE A 99 27.66 7.73 -4.59
N ASP A 100 27.53 9.06 -4.49
CA ASP A 100 28.62 10.00 -4.67
C ASP A 100 28.70 10.93 -3.44
N PRO A 101 29.80 10.90 -2.65
CA PRO A 101 29.93 11.74 -1.47
C PRO A 101 29.98 13.24 -1.78
N ASN A 102 30.27 13.63 -3.03
CA ASN A 102 30.22 15.02 -3.49
C ASN A 102 28.92 15.34 -4.25
N GLY A 103 28.03 14.36 -4.39
CA GLY A 103 26.69 14.55 -4.96
C GLY A 103 25.76 15.28 -4.00
N GLY A 104 24.58 15.65 -4.49
CA GLY A 104 23.50 16.24 -3.68
C GLY A 104 22.21 15.46 -3.85
N ASP A 105 21.18 16.13 -4.37
CA ASP A 105 19.90 15.52 -4.72
C ASP A 105 20.04 14.35 -5.70
N PRO A 106 19.12 13.38 -5.68
CA PRO A 106 19.07 12.32 -6.68
C PRO A 106 19.07 12.85 -8.13
N VAL A 107 20.04 12.41 -8.93
CA VAL A 107 20.17 12.75 -10.36
C VAL A 107 20.02 11.49 -11.20
N ARG A 108 18.93 11.42 -11.98
CA ARG A 108 18.72 10.37 -12.98
C ARG A 108 19.55 10.63 -14.24
N THR A 109 20.20 9.59 -14.74
CA THR A 109 20.78 9.53 -16.08
C THR A 109 19.97 8.55 -16.93
N THR A 110 19.51 9.00 -18.10
CA THR A 110 18.67 8.20 -18.99
C THR A 110 19.40 7.81 -20.28
N SER A 111 18.98 6.70 -20.90
CA SER A 111 19.36 6.35 -22.27
C SER A 111 18.66 7.28 -23.27
N PRO A 112 19.06 7.30 -24.56
CA PRO A 112 18.34 8.02 -25.60
C PRO A 112 16.86 7.65 -25.70
N GLU A 113 16.51 6.41 -25.37
CA GLU A 113 15.15 5.87 -25.34
C GLU A 113 14.38 6.23 -24.04
N GLY A 114 15.00 6.98 -23.13
CA GLY A 114 14.40 7.44 -21.88
C GLY A 114 14.48 6.44 -20.72
N GLY A 115 15.24 5.36 -20.87
CA GLY A 115 15.45 4.37 -19.81
C GLY A 115 16.38 4.89 -18.72
N VAL A 116 15.96 4.87 -17.45
CA VAL A 116 16.85 5.18 -16.32
C VAL A 116 17.85 4.03 -16.16
N TRP A 117 19.13 4.30 -16.39
CA TRP A 117 20.19 3.31 -16.21
C TRP A 117 21.14 3.66 -15.06
N ARG A 118 21.07 4.90 -14.56
CA ARG A 118 21.80 5.32 -13.35
C ARG A 118 21.05 6.40 -12.59
N THR A 119 21.03 6.30 -11.27
CA THR A 119 20.55 7.32 -10.34
C THR A 119 21.67 7.63 -9.35
N THR A 120 22.36 8.76 -9.52
CA THR A 120 23.38 9.18 -8.56
C THR A 120 22.70 9.82 -7.35
N VAL A 121 22.99 9.34 -6.15
CA VAL A 121 22.53 9.92 -4.88
C VAL A 121 23.71 10.41 -4.04
N GLY A 122 23.56 11.57 -3.42
CA GLY A 122 24.52 12.10 -2.46
C GLY A 122 23.97 12.17 -1.04
N PRO A 123 24.67 12.85 -0.10
CA PRO A 123 24.22 13.04 1.27
C PRO A 123 22.81 13.63 1.39
N ASP A 124 22.43 14.56 0.51
CA ASP A 124 21.12 15.24 0.55
C ASP A 124 19.94 14.27 0.36
N TYR A 125 20.14 13.16 -0.37
CA TYR A 125 19.14 12.10 -0.46
C TYR A 125 18.82 11.52 0.93
N TYR A 126 19.85 11.21 1.72
CA TYR A 126 19.66 10.68 3.07
C TYR A 126 19.20 11.76 4.05
N HIS A 127 19.69 12.99 3.95
CA HIS A 127 19.18 14.11 4.76
C HIS A 127 17.70 14.40 4.51
N SER A 128 17.19 14.14 3.30
CA SER A 128 15.75 14.28 3.02
C SER A 128 14.87 13.34 3.85
N TRP A 129 15.42 12.27 4.44
CA TRP A 129 14.69 11.39 5.35
C TRP A 129 14.31 12.09 6.66
N ASP A 130 14.91 13.25 6.98
CA ASP A 130 14.54 14.09 8.12
C ASP A 130 13.25 14.88 7.92
N ASN A 131 12.76 14.99 6.68
CA ASN A 131 11.49 15.63 6.38
C ASN A 131 10.28 14.71 6.66
N PHE A 132 10.50 13.40 6.80
CA PHE A 132 9.43 12.45 7.11
C PHE A 132 8.94 12.63 8.55
N PRO A 133 7.69 12.23 8.83
CA PRO A 133 7.17 12.22 10.18
C PRO A 133 8.12 11.56 11.18
N LYS A 134 8.05 12.01 12.43
CA LYS A 134 8.91 11.49 13.48
C LYS A 134 8.77 9.96 13.59
N ASP A 135 9.89 9.30 13.85
CA ASP A 135 10.01 7.85 14.04
C ASP A 135 9.76 7.00 12.77
N THR A 136 9.55 7.62 11.59
CA THR A 136 9.53 6.89 10.31
C THR A 136 10.81 6.10 10.11
N LYS A 137 10.66 4.82 9.77
CA LYS A 137 11.76 3.90 9.46
C LYS A 137 11.85 3.65 7.95
N PHE A 138 13.05 3.30 7.52
CA PHE A 138 13.39 3.07 6.12
C PHE A 138 14.00 1.69 5.91
N ILE A 139 13.74 1.10 4.75
CA ILE A 139 14.52 -0.02 4.24
C ILE A 139 15.67 0.58 3.44
N SER A 140 16.90 0.35 3.88
CA SER A 140 18.09 0.79 3.14
C SER A 140 18.36 -0.19 2.01
N THR A 141 17.84 0.13 0.83
CA THR A 141 17.98 -0.68 -0.37
C THR A 141 19.31 -0.44 -1.07
N LEU A 142 19.89 -1.49 -1.67
CA LEU A 142 21.25 -1.52 -2.18
C LEU A 142 21.29 -2.10 -3.59
N ASN A 143 22.05 -1.46 -4.48
CA ASN A 143 22.19 -1.89 -5.87
C ASN A 143 22.98 -3.20 -5.99
N PHE A 144 22.29 -4.28 -6.33
CA PHE A 144 22.89 -5.58 -6.61
C PHE A 144 22.97 -5.88 -8.11
N GLY A 145 22.08 -5.27 -8.90
CA GLY A 145 22.00 -5.44 -10.36
C GLY A 145 23.23 -4.96 -11.12
N ASN A 146 23.99 -4.00 -10.58
CA ASN A 146 25.22 -3.51 -11.22
C ASN A 146 26.44 -4.45 -11.05
N GLU A 147 26.31 -5.60 -10.38
CA GLU A 147 27.41 -6.57 -10.21
C GLU A 147 28.68 -5.96 -9.59
N SER A 148 28.50 -5.02 -8.65
CA SER A 148 29.60 -4.33 -7.97
C SER A 148 29.36 -4.28 -6.46
N LEU A 149 30.20 -5.01 -5.73
CA LEU A 149 30.20 -4.98 -4.27
C LEU A 149 30.47 -3.57 -3.73
N ASP A 150 31.38 -2.82 -4.38
CA ASP A 150 31.71 -1.46 -3.94
C ASP A 150 30.49 -0.55 -4.01
N ILE A 151 29.69 -0.60 -5.07
CA ILE A 151 28.46 0.21 -5.19
C ILE A 151 27.45 -0.15 -4.08
N ALA A 152 27.18 -1.44 -3.88
CA ALA A 152 26.26 -1.89 -2.83
C ALA A 152 26.75 -1.49 -1.43
N ARG A 153 28.04 -1.67 -1.16
CA ARG A 153 28.68 -1.32 0.11
C ARG A 153 28.66 0.17 0.36
N ASP A 154 28.98 0.99 -0.63
CA ASP A 154 29.06 2.45 -0.46
C ASP A 154 27.68 3.06 -0.19
N LEU A 155 26.62 2.55 -0.83
CA LEU A 155 25.22 2.89 -0.49
C LEU A 155 24.86 2.52 0.96
N ALA A 156 25.27 1.33 1.41
CA ALA A 156 24.98 0.85 2.77
C ALA A 156 25.73 1.64 3.85
N VAL A 157 26.99 1.97 3.58
CA VAL A 157 27.83 2.80 4.46
C VAL A 157 27.31 4.23 4.50
N ALA A 158 26.88 4.79 3.36
CA ALA A 158 26.27 6.11 3.33
C ALA A 158 24.98 6.16 4.16
N SER A 159 24.06 5.21 3.99
CA SER A 159 22.83 5.18 4.78
C SER A 159 23.10 5.03 6.28
N ALA A 160 24.07 4.20 6.68
CA ALA A 160 24.49 4.08 8.07
C ALA A 160 25.06 5.41 8.60
N ASN A 161 25.92 6.07 7.83
CA ASN A 161 26.59 7.30 8.25
C ASN A 161 25.63 8.47 8.44
N TYR A 162 24.65 8.63 7.54
CA TYR A 162 23.74 9.77 7.55
C TYR A 162 22.44 9.51 8.31
N GLN A 163 21.95 8.27 8.33
CA GLN A 163 20.60 7.94 8.82
C GLN A 163 20.51 6.57 9.53
N GLY A 164 21.60 6.10 10.16
CA GLY A 164 21.66 4.78 10.80
C GLY A 164 20.51 4.46 11.75
N ASP A 165 20.06 5.45 12.54
CA ASP A 165 18.93 5.30 13.47
C ASP A 165 17.57 5.15 12.79
N LYS A 166 17.44 5.49 11.51
CA LYS A 166 16.19 5.36 10.74
C LYS A 166 16.10 4.05 9.98
N ILE A 167 17.18 3.27 9.90
CA ILE A 167 17.20 2.01 9.16
C ILE A 167 16.46 0.92 9.95
N ALA A 168 15.49 0.27 9.31
CA ALA A 168 14.85 -0.94 9.84
C ALA A 168 15.54 -2.21 9.34
N TYR A 169 15.84 -2.27 8.03
CA TYR A 169 16.54 -3.38 7.40
C TYR A 169 17.38 -2.88 6.22
N TYR A 170 18.35 -3.68 5.80
CA TYR A 170 18.99 -3.59 4.49
C TYR A 170 18.33 -4.55 3.51
N GLU A 171 18.22 -4.15 2.25
CA GLU A 171 17.71 -4.98 1.16
C GLU A 171 18.72 -4.96 0.01
N LEU A 172 19.16 -6.12 -0.46
CA LEU A 172 20.17 -6.25 -1.52
C LEU A 172 19.51 -6.65 -2.84
N GLY A 173 19.38 -5.69 -3.75
CA GLY A 173 18.81 -5.89 -5.08
C GLY A 173 17.29 -5.92 -5.14
N ASN A 174 16.76 -5.70 -6.34
CA ASN A 174 15.34 -5.75 -6.67
C ASN A 174 15.10 -6.78 -7.79
N GLU A 175 14.24 -7.76 -7.54
CA GLU A 175 13.78 -8.74 -8.52
C GLU A 175 14.92 -9.39 -9.33
N PRO A 176 15.83 -10.15 -8.69
CA PRO A 176 17.00 -10.73 -9.36
C PRO A 176 16.66 -11.64 -10.56
N THR A 177 15.42 -12.11 -10.64
CA THR A 177 14.84 -12.81 -11.80
C THR A 177 14.87 -12.00 -13.10
N ASN A 178 14.98 -10.67 -13.00
CA ASN A 178 15.06 -9.73 -14.12
C ASN A 178 16.50 -9.33 -14.47
N TYR A 179 17.52 -9.85 -13.77
CA TYR A 179 18.91 -9.59 -14.11
C TYR A 179 19.37 -10.38 -15.34
N GLU A 180 20.62 -10.18 -15.74
CA GLU A 180 21.25 -10.91 -16.84
C GLU A 180 21.18 -12.42 -16.56
N LYS A 181 20.64 -13.18 -17.53
CA LYS A 181 20.27 -14.60 -17.35
C LYS A 181 21.48 -15.51 -17.08
N SER A 182 22.65 -15.17 -17.61
CA SER A 182 23.88 -15.96 -17.43
C SER A 182 24.56 -15.72 -16.08
N ARG A 183 24.26 -14.62 -15.35
CA ARG A 183 24.90 -14.26 -14.06
C ARG A 183 25.03 -15.44 -13.09
N TRP A 184 23.98 -16.24 -12.97
CA TRP A 184 23.96 -17.43 -12.12
C TRP A 184 23.66 -18.72 -12.88
N GLU A 185 23.51 -18.66 -14.20
CA GLU A 185 23.06 -19.79 -15.03
C GLU A 185 21.80 -20.46 -14.44
N PHE A 186 20.85 -19.65 -13.97
CA PHE A 186 19.60 -20.06 -13.29
C PHE A 186 19.78 -20.85 -11.98
N SER A 187 20.97 -20.85 -11.38
CA SER A 187 21.24 -21.58 -10.13
C SER A 187 20.91 -20.77 -8.88
N THR A 188 19.91 -21.23 -8.12
CA THR A 188 19.58 -20.70 -6.79
C THR A 188 20.78 -20.75 -5.84
N ASP A 189 21.58 -21.83 -5.86
CA ASP A 189 22.76 -21.97 -4.99
C ASP A 189 23.85 -20.95 -5.35
N ALA A 190 24.01 -20.64 -6.65
CA ALA A 190 24.95 -19.61 -7.09
C ALA A 190 24.51 -18.21 -6.64
N TYR A 191 23.21 -17.89 -6.76
CA TYR A 191 22.63 -16.66 -6.22
C TYR A 191 22.85 -16.55 -4.70
N VAL A 192 22.51 -17.60 -3.94
CA VAL A 192 22.65 -17.60 -2.48
C VAL A 192 24.11 -17.39 -2.07
N ARG A 193 25.06 -18.02 -2.77
CA ARG A 193 26.49 -17.85 -2.50
C ARG A 193 26.93 -16.40 -2.69
N GLU A 194 26.59 -15.77 -3.82
CA GLU A 194 26.96 -14.37 -4.08
C GLU A 194 26.27 -13.41 -3.11
N TRP A 195 24.97 -13.61 -2.84
CA TRP A 195 24.22 -12.80 -1.87
C TRP A 195 24.89 -12.83 -0.49
N LYS A 196 25.33 -14.00 -0.04
CA LYS A 196 26.04 -14.15 1.24
C LYS A 196 27.43 -13.53 1.24
N GLU A 197 28.15 -13.59 0.12
CA GLU A 197 29.43 -12.90 -0.04
C GLU A 197 29.25 -11.38 0.10
N TYR A 198 28.25 -10.80 -0.57
CA TYR A 198 27.95 -9.38 -0.48
C TYR A 198 27.52 -8.95 0.92
N THR A 199 26.54 -9.64 1.49
CA THR A 199 25.98 -9.25 2.79
C THR A 199 27.00 -9.34 3.92
N ARG A 200 27.93 -10.30 3.88
CA ARG A 200 29.06 -10.37 4.83
C ARG A 200 29.99 -9.15 4.74
N GLU A 201 30.44 -8.80 3.54
CA GLU A 201 31.34 -7.67 3.34
C GLU A 201 30.68 -6.33 3.67
N ILE A 202 29.40 -6.19 3.33
CA ILE A 202 28.58 -5.03 3.69
C ILE A 202 28.43 -4.96 5.22
N ASP A 203 28.12 -6.08 5.89
CA ASP A 203 27.97 -6.12 7.33
C ASP A 203 29.24 -5.67 8.08
N VAL A 204 30.42 -6.08 7.60
CA VAL A 204 31.71 -5.62 8.12
C VAL A 204 31.84 -4.11 7.95
N ALA A 205 31.55 -3.59 6.76
CA ALA A 205 31.70 -2.17 6.44
C ALA A 205 30.74 -1.28 7.25
N VAL A 206 29.45 -1.64 7.34
CA VAL A 206 28.47 -0.84 8.08
C VAL A 206 28.71 -0.91 9.59
N ASN A 207 29.19 -2.03 10.13
CA ASN A 207 29.56 -2.13 11.55
C ASN A 207 30.76 -1.24 11.87
N ALA A 208 31.72 -1.10 10.94
CA ALA A 208 32.88 -0.24 11.11
C ALA A 208 32.53 1.26 11.18
N THR A 209 31.35 1.67 10.72
CA THR A 209 30.87 3.07 10.87
C THR A 209 30.61 3.44 12.33
N GLY A 210 30.22 2.48 13.17
CA GLY A 210 29.79 2.75 14.55
C GLY A 210 28.46 3.51 14.68
N HIS A 211 27.73 3.73 13.58
CA HIS A 211 26.50 4.53 13.55
C HIS A 211 25.21 3.70 13.50
N LEU A 212 25.31 2.37 13.63
CA LEU A 212 24.16 1.47 13.63
C LEU A 212 23.81 0.96 15.02
N ASN A 213 22.53 1.05 15.35
CA ASN A 213 21.94 0.43 16.54
C ASN A 213 20.81 -0.54 16.16
N ILE A 214 21.11 -1.48 15.26
CA ILE A 214 20.18 -2.51 14.79
C ILE A 214 20.79 -3.91 14.97
N SER A 215 19.92 -4.93 15.05
CA SER A 215 20.31 -6.34 15.18
C SER A 215 21.22 -6.81 14.05
N SER A 216 21.96 -7.91 14.25
CA SER A 216 22.62 -8.63 13.14
C SER A 216 21.63 -9.29 12.19
N GLU A 217 20.40 -9.58 12.66
CA GLU A 217 19.27 -10.01 11.83
C GLU A 217 18.63 -8.81 11.13
N ARG A 218 19.39 -8.14 10.26
CA ARG A 218 19.03 -6.86 9.61
C ARG A 218 18.78 -6.96 8.12
N TRP A 219 18.86 -8.15 7.55
CA TRP A 219 18.63 -8.33 6.12
C TRP A 219 17.16 -8.65 5.84
N TRP A 220 16.63 -7.92 4.87
CA TRP A 220 15.36 -8.14 4.22
C TRP A 220 15.65 -8.99 2.97
N ALA A 221 15.21 -10.24 2.96
CA ALA A 221 15.46 -11.17 1.86
C ALA A 221 14.17 -11.94 1.56
N SER A 222 13.49 -11.89 0.44
CA SER A 222 13.95 -11.59 -0.91
C SER A 222 13.15 -10.40 -1.44
N SER A 223 13.60 -9.87 -2.57
CA SER A 223 12.83 -8.90 -3.37
C SER A 223 12.37 -9.56 -4.66
N ALA A 224 11.89 -10.81 -4.58
CA ALA A 224 11.54 -11.63 -5.75
C ALA A 224 10.09 -11.46 -6.19
N THR A 225 9.84 -11.57 -7.49
CA THR A 225 8.49 -11.66 -8.09
C THR A 225 7.98 -13.10 -8.12
N THR A 226 6.74 -13.27 -8.56
CA THR A 226 6.14 -14.57 -8.86
C THR A 226 6.35 -15.00 -10.32
N ASP A 227 7.12 -14.27 -11.13
CA ASP A 227 7.32 -14.58 -12.54
C ASP A 227 8.16 -15.84 -12.75
N ASP A 228 7.76 -16.67 -13.71
CA ASP A 228 8.53 -17.84 -14.13
C ASP A 228 9.69 -17.41 -15.05
N SER A 229 10.85 -17.15 -14.44
CA SER A 229 12.09 -16.77 -15.13
C SER A 229 13.09 -17.92 -15.28
N GLY A 230 12.79 -19.09 -14.68
CA GLY A 230 13.72 -20.21 -14.48
C GLY A 230 14.68 -20.06 -13.29
N LEU A 231 14.93 -18.84 -12.80
CA LEU A 231 15.71 -18.59 -11.59
C LEU A 231 14.76 -18.56 -10.38
N GLU A 232 14.92 -19.50 -9.45
CA GLU A 232 14.07 -19.60 -8.25
C GLU A 232 14.72 -18.87 -7.05
N VAL A 233 14.30 -17.62 -6.80
CA VAL A 233 14.83 -16.77 -5.70
C VAL A 233 13.73 -16.30 -4.74
N ARG A 234 12.59 -16.98 -4.72
CA ARG A 234 11.54 -16.78 -3.72
C ARG A 234 11.92 -17.43 -2.39
N PRO A 235 11.37 -16.97 -1.24
CA PRO A 235 11.65 -17.56 0.07
C PRO A 235 11.54 -19.09 0.12
N VAL A 236 10.56 -19.68 -0.58
CA VAL A 236 10.38 -21.14 -0.66
C VAL A 236 11.59 -21.89 -1.24
N ALA A 237 12.38 -21.25 -2.10
CA ALA A 237 13.61 -21.82 -2.68
C ALA A 237 14.86 -21.38 -1.90
N LEU A 238 14.94 -20.10 -1.50
CA LEU A 238 16.10 -19.54 -0.82
C LEU A 238 16.33 -20.12 0.59
N ILE A 239 15.25 -20.42 1.31
CA ILE A 239 15.34 -20.95 2.69
C ILE A 239 16.03 -22.33 2.68
N PRO A 240 15.56 -23.34 1.92
CA PRO A 240 16.27 -24.63 1.79
C PRO A 240 17.70 -24.51 1.25
N ALA A 241 17.97 -23.55 0.36
CA ALA A 241 19.31 -23.30 -0.18
C ALA A 241 20.26 -22.63 0.84
N GLY A 242 19.77 -22.28 2.04
CA GLY A 242 20.61 -21.83 3.15
C GLY A 242 20.96 -20.34 3.11
N ILE A 243 20.10 -19.49 2.52
CA ILE A 243 20.29 -18.03 2.49
C ILE A 243 20.57 -17.44 3.87
N ASP A 244 19.92 -17.95 4.92
CA ASP A 244 20.07 -17.47 6.31
C ASP A 244 20.99 -18.36 7.17
N SER A 245 21.90 -19.10 6.56
CA SER A 245 22.89 -19.91 7.33
C SER A 245 23.85 -19.08 8.18
N GLU A 246 23.95 -17.77 7.90
CA GLU A 246 24.72 -16.80 8.70
C GLU A 246 23.89 -16.07 9.76
N ARG A 247 22.57 -16.37 9.88
CA ARG A 247 21.64 -15.76 10.85
C ARG A 247 21.58 -14.24 10.75
N GLN A 248 21.40 -13.77 9.53
CA GLN A 248 21.45 -12.38 9.10
C GLN A 248 20.09 -11.88 8.60
N VAL A 249 19.19 -12.79 8.19
CA VAL A 249 17.86 -12.44 7.67
C VAL A 249 16.90 -12.15 8.84
N GLY A 250 16.41 -10.91 8.91
CA GLY A 250 15.42 -10.46 9.89
C GLY A 250 13.98 -10.60 9.41
N VAL A 251 13.75 -10.55 8.10
CA VAL A 251 12.42 -10.66 7.49
C VAL A 251 12.51 -11.22 6.08
N TYR A 252 11.56 -12.09 5.73
CA TYR A 252 11.39 -12.55 4.36
C TYR A 252 10.45 -11.66 3.55
N SER A 253 10.64 -11.60 2.24
CA SER A 253 9.76 -10.80 1.38
C SER A 253 9.56 -11.38 -0.01
N ILE A 254 8.47 -10.93 -0.61
CA ILE A 254 8.02 -11.25 -1.97
C ILE A 254 7.26 -10.03 -2.54
N HIS A 255 7.29 -9.88 -3.87
CA HIS A 255 6.53 -8.87 -4.60
C HIS A 255 5.23 -9.46 -5.16
N SER A 256 4.23 -8.61 -5.37
CA SER A 256 2.89 -9.05 -5.77
C SER A 256 2.21 -8.11 -6.77
N TYR A 257 1.87 -8.65 -7.94
CA TYR A 257 1.06 -7.97 -8.96
C TYR A 257 0.16 -9.00 -9.66
N GLY A 258 -1.13 -9.01 -9.31
CA GLY A 258 -2.08 -9.99 -9.86
C GLY A 258 -2.42 -9.77 -11.34
N PHE A 259 -2.13 -8.58 -11.88
CA PHE A 259 -2.37 -8.21 -13.27
C PHE A 259 -1.16 -7.47 -13.85
N SER A 260 -1.14 -7.32 -15.18
CA SER A 260 -0.04 -6.63 -15.87
C SER A 260 -0.53 -5.91 -17.11
N THR A 261 0.05 -4.76 -17.41
CA THR A 261 -0.08 -4.09 -18.71
C THR A 261 1.21 -4.16 -19.52
N CYS A 262 2.17 -5.00 -19.14
CA CYS A 262 3.44 -5.13 -19.83
C CYS A 262 3.33 -5.75 -21.23
N ASP A 263 2.21 -6.40 -21.55
CA ASP A 263 1.92 -6.92 -22.89
C ASP A 263 0.41 -6.92 -23.17
N PRO A 264 -0.01 -7.01 -24.45
CA PRO A 264 -1.42 -6.90 -24.83
C PRO A 264 -2.33 -8.00 -24.24
N ALA A 265 -1.81 -9.22 -24.05
CA ALA A 265 -2.63 -10.35 -23.61
C ALA A 265 -3.01 -10.23 -22.13
N ARG A 266 -2.09 -9.76 -21.29
CA ARG A 266 -2.38 -9.45 -19.88
C ARG A 266 -3.12 -8.12 -19.73
N ALA A 267 -2.84 -7.12 -20.59
CA ALA A 267 -3.47 -5.80 -20.50
C ALA A 267 -5.00 -5.85 -20.65
N VAL A 268 -5.55 -6.72 -21.50
CA VAL A 268 -7.01 -6.85 -21.65
C VAL A 268 -7.72 -7.43 -20.41
N LEU A 269 -6.97 -8.05 -19.50
CA LEU A 269 -7.49 -8.59 -18.24
C LEU A 269 -7.48 -7.57 -17.12
N ALA A 270 -6.70 -6.48 -17.23
CA ALA A 270 -6.60 -5.41 -16.24
C ALA A 270 -7.83 -4.49 -16.28
N THR A 271 -9.00 -5.00 -15.88
CA THR A 271 -10.29 -4.30 -15.89
C THR A 271 -10.83 -4.13 -14.48
N ILE A 272 -11.69 -3.12 -14.24
CA ILE A 272 -12.33 -2.89 -12.94
C ILE A 272 -13.01 -4.17 -12.38
N PRO A 273 -13.85 -4.90 -13.15
CA PRO A 273 -14.46 -6.13 -12.64
C PRO A 273 -13.44 -7.19 -12.21
N ASN A 274 -12.36 -7.36 -12.95
CA ASN A 274 -11.36 -8.38 -12.65
C ASN A 274 -10.52 -8.03 -11.42
N ILE A 275 -10.08 -6.77 -11.30
CA ILE A 275 -9.31 -6.36 -10.11
C ILE A 275 -10.17 -6.37 -8.85
N LEU A 276 -11.50 -6.26 -8.95
CA LEU A 276 -12.41 -6.29 -7.80
C LEU A 276 -13.02 -7.68 -7.51
N ASN A 277 -12.53 -8.74 -8.16
CA ASN A 277 -12.99 -10.09 -7.88
C ASN A 277 -12.28 -10.65 -6.63
N HIS A 278 -12.97 -10.61 -5.48
CA HIS A 278 -12.42 -11.05 -4.19
C HIS A 278 -11.97 -12.50 -4.20
N THR A 279 -12.74 -13.39 -4.82
CA THR A 279 -12.42 -14.82 -4.86
C THR A 279 -11.13 -15.08 -5.64
N GLU A 280 -10.92 -14.37 -6.75
CA GLU A 280 -9.67 -14.46 -7.53
C GLU A 280 -8.49 -13.82 -6.79
N LEU A 281 -8.68 -12.72 -6.07
CA LEU A 281 -7.62 -12.13 -5.24
C LEU A 281 -7.17 -13.08 -4.12
N VAL A 282 -8.14 -13.74 -3.47
CA VAL A 282 -7.87 -14.78 -2.46
C VAL A 282 -7.13 -15.97 -3.09
N ARG A 283 -7.60 -16.48 -4.23
CA ARG A 283 -6.93 -17.58 -4.94
C ARG A 283 -5.49 -17.23 -5.32
N TYR A 284 -5.28 -16.07 -5.95
CA TYR A 284 -3.95 -15.58 -6.32
C TYR A 284 -3.02 -15.51 -5.11
N CYS A 285 -3.50 -14.95 -3.99
CA CYS A 285 -2.71 -14.89 -2.76
C CYS A 285 -2.34 -16.29 -2.25
N ASP A 286 -3.31 -17.22 -2.22
CA ASP A 286 -3.09 -18.55 -1.64
C ASP A 286 -2.19 -19.44 -2.52
N GLU A 287 -2.25 -19.28 -3.85
CA GLU A 287 -1.48 -20.06 -4.81
C GLU A 287 -0.08 -19.48 -5.09
N GLU A 288 0.01 -18.17 -5.36
CA GLU A 288 1.26 -17.55 -5.85
C GLU A 288 2.13 -16.98 -4.74
N ILE A 289 1.52 -16.48 -3.65
CA ILE A 289 2.20 -15.73 -2.60
C ILE A 289 2.41 -16.60 -1.34
N TYR A 290 1.37 -17.31 -0.92
CA TYR A 290 1.34 -17.94 0.41
C TYR A 290 2.32 -19.11 0.55
N THR A 291 2.76 -19.73 -0.54
CA THR A 291 3.83 -20.75 -0.51
C THR A 291 5.13 -20.20 0.06
N SER A 292 5.51 -18.98 -0.33
CA SER A 292 6.70 -18.29 0.18
C SER A 292 6.50 -17.76 1.60
N ALA A 293 5.31 -17.22 1.90
CA ALA A 293 4.94 -16.81 3.25
C ALA A 293 5.05 -17.98 4.24
N ARG A 294 4.52 -19.14 3.89
CA ARG A 294 4.55 -20.35 4.70
C ARG A 294 5.97 -20.82 4.97
N ALA A 295 6.84 -20.82 3.95
CA ALA A 295 8.25 -21.18 4.12
C ALA A 295 8.95 -20.30 5.17
N ALA A 296 8.69 -18.99 5.16
CA ALA A 296 9.21 -18.06 6.16
C ALA A 296 8.65 -18.33 7.56
N LEU A 297 7.34 -18.57 7.67
CA LEU A 297 6.67 -18.88 8.94
C LEU A 297 7.15 -20.21 9.54
N ASP A 298 7.37 -21.23 8.71
CA ASP A 298 7.83 -22.56 9.14
C ASP A 298 9.23 -22.53 9.77
N VAL A 299 10.07 -21.56 9.37
CA VAL A 299 11.38 -21.31 10.01
C VAL A 299 11.33 -20.25 11.11
N GLY A 300 10.13 -19.85 11.54
CA GLY A 300 9.91 -18.90 12.63
C GLY A 300 10.26 -17.45 12.30
N LYS A 301 10.32 -17.09 11.00
CA LYS A 301 10.63 -15.73 10.54
C LYS A 301 9.38 -15.01 10.08
N ARG A 302 9.41 -13.67 10.19
CA ARG A 302 8.36 -12.80 9.65
C ARG A 302 8.46 -12.76 8.13
N TRP A 303 7.36 -12.41 7.49
CA TRP A 303 7.33 -12.15 6.06
C TRP A 303 6.56 -10.88 5.72
N ASN A 304 6.96 -10.19 4.65
CA ASN A 304 6.36 -8.96 4.16
C ASN A 304 6.02 -9.09 2.67
N ILE A 305 5.11 -8.23 2.22
CA ILE A 305 5.03 -7.87 0.82
C ILE A 305 5.89 -6.62 0.63
N GLY A 306 7.09 -6.77 0.05
CA GLY A 306 8.07 -5.68 -0.10
C GLY A 306 7.78 -4.73 -1.26
N GLU A 307 6.97 -5.18 -2.20
CA GLU A 307 6.44 -4.34 -3.27
C GLU A 307 5.15 -4.94 -3.77
N TYR A 308 4.10 -4.12 -3.91
CA TYR A 308 2.91 -4.59 -4.60
C TYR A 308 2.08 -3.49 -5.21
N ASN A 309 1.33 -3.87 -6.24
CA ASN A 309 0.20 -3.10 -6.71
C ASN A 309 -0.77 -3.99 -7.53
N SER A 310 -1.88 -3.42 -8.01
CA SER A 310 -2.93 -4.15 -8.72
C SER A 310 -2.46 -4.64 -10.08
N VAL A 311 -1.78 -3.76 -10.82
CA VAL A 311 -1.38 -3.98 -12.22
C VAL A 311 0.06 -3.51 -12.42
N SER A 312 0.97 -4.40 -12.80
CA SER A 312 2.38 -4.06 -13.10
C SER A 312 2.53 -3.23 -14.38
N CYS A 313 3.75 -2.75 -14.68
CA CYS A 313 4.01 -1.79 -15.76
C CYS A 313 3.27 -0.46 -15.61
N SER A 314 3.39 0.14 -14.41
CA SER A 314 2.83 1.45 -14.07
C SER A 314 1.30 1.56 -14.09
N GLY A 315 0.60 0.43 -14.10
CA GLY A 315 -0.86 0.37 -13.92
C GLY A 315 -1.67 0.34 -15.22
N ALA A 316 -2.99 0.42 -15.07
CA ALA A 316 -3.93 0.50 -16.19
C ALA A 316 -4.75 1.81 -16.11
N PRO A 317 -4.59 2.74 -17.07
CA PRO A 317 -5.38 3.98 -17.11
C PRO A 317 -6.89 3.73 -17.16
N ASN A 318 -7.65 4.56 -16.46
CA ASN A 318 -9.11 4.44 -16.24
C ASN A 318 -9.53 3.21 -15.43
N VAL A 319 -8.58 2.50 -14.82
CA VAL A 319 -8.81 1.35 -13.94
C VAL A 319 -8.12 1.60 -12.61
N THR A 320 -6.79 1.67 -12.62
CA THR A 320 -6.01 1.78 -11.37
C THR A 320 -5.86 3.21 -10.86
N ASP A 321 -6.24 4.22 -11.64
CA ASP A 321 -6.35 5.64 -11.22
C ASP A 321 -7.78 6.04 -10.82
N THR A 322 -8.63 5.05 -10.54
CA THR A 322 -10.05 5.24 -10.14
C THR A 322 -10.33 4.75 -8.73
N PHE A 323 -11.54 4.97 -8.22
CA PHE A 323 -12.00 4.48 -6.92
C PHE A 323 -11.95 2.94 -6.80
N ALA A 324 -11.96 2.20 -7.93
CA ALA A 324 -11.71 0.76 -7.94
C ALA A 324 -10.38 0.40 -7.26
N GLN A 325 -9.32 1.20 -7.48
CA GLN A 325 -8.02 0.99 -6.85
C GLN A 325 -8.11 1.12 -5.33
N ALA A 326 -8.90 2.06 -4.81
CA ALA A 326 -9.05 2.24 -3.36
C ALA A 326 -9.67 0.99 -2.71
N LEU A 327 -10.72 0.44 -3.31
CA LEU A 327 -11.36 -0.78 -2.83
C LEU A 327 -10.42 -1.99 -2.94
N TRP A 328 -9.70 -2.11 -4.06
CA TRP A 328 -8.70 -3.17 -4.26
C TRP A 328 -7.59 -3.13 -3.21
N VAL A 329 -7.08 -1.92 -2.87
CA VAL A 329 -6.03 -1.75 -1.85
C VAL A 329 -6.53 -2.25 -0.50
N VAL A 330 -7.72 -1.81 -0.05
CA VAL A 330 -8.28 -2.23 1.25
C VAL A 330 -8.42 -3.76 1.31
N ASP A 331 -9.04 -4.36 0.30
CA ASP A 331 -9.29 -5.80 0.30
C ASP A 331 -7.97 -6.60 0.26
N THR A 332 -7.06 -6.24 -0.64
CA THR A 332 -5.78 -6.95 -0.83
C THR A 332 -4.88 -6.84 0.40
N GLN A 333 -4.80 -5.66 1.03
CA GLN A 333 -4.04 -5.50 2.28
C GLN A 333 -4.60 -6.40 3.39
N LEU A 334 -5.92 -6.51 3.53
CA LEU A 334 -6.55 -7.37 4.54
C LEU A 334 -6.43 -8.86 4.20
N ILE A 335 -6.44 -9.23 2.91
CA ILE A 335 -6.08 -10.58 2.47
C ILE A 335 -4.67 -10.91 2.98
N TYR A 336 -3.66 -10.07 2.75
CA TYR A 336 -2.30 -10.32 3.23
C TYR A 336 -2.19 -10.35 4.76
N ALA A 337 -2.91 -9.45 5.47
CA ALA A 337 -2.92 -9.42 6.92
C ALA A 337 -3.41 -10.77 7.50
N THR A 338 -4.45 -11.35 6.92
CA THR A 338 -5.00 -12.65 7.35
C THR A 338 -4.08 -13.83 7.05
N ARG A 339 -3.10 -13.67 6.15
CA ARG A 339 -2.00 -14.63 5.87
C ARG A 339 -0.73 -14.34 6.66
N ASN A 340 -0.82 -13.55 7.74
CA ASN A 340 0.29 -13.22 8.63
C ASN A 340 1.42 -12.40 7.99
N ALA A 341 1.17 -11.64 6.91
CA ALA A 341 2.14 -10.64 6.47
C ALA A 341 2.38 -9.65 7.63
N SER A 342 3.63 -9.29 7.91
CA SER A 342 3.94 -8.33 8.98
C SER A 342 3.82 -6.88 8.52
N ALA A 343 4.00 -6.63 7.23
CA ALA A 343 3.74 -5.35 6.57
C ALA A 343 3.63 -5.53 5.05
N VAL A 344 3.01 -4.55 4.39
CA VAL A 344 2.80 -4.51 2.94
C VAL A 344 3.21 -3.14 2.39
N HIS A 345 3.95 -3.10 1.29
CA HIS A 345 4.62 -1.89 0.79
C HIS A 345 4.03 -1.47 -0.55
N LEU A 346 3.01 -0.60 -0.52
CA LEU A 346 2.26 -0.19 -1.71
C LEU A 346 3.18 0.62 -2.62
N HIS A 347 3.41 0.12 -3.83
CA HIS A 347 4.40 0.68 -4.73
C HIS A 347 3.91 1.96 -5.42
N GLN A 348 4.81 2.94 -5.53
CA GLN A 348 4.60 4.27 -6.07
C GLN A 348 5.77 4.60 -7.01
N GLY A 349 5.48 5.28 -8.12
CA GLY A 349 6.53 5.58 -9.09
C GLY A 349 6.01 6.25 -10.35
N ALA A 350 6.79 6.11 -11.41
CA ALA A 350 6.44 6.56 -12.74
C ALA A 350 6.93 5.58 -13.80
N THR A 351 6.43 5.72 -15.02
CA THR A 351 6.76 4.83 -16.13
C THR A 351 8.27 4.72 -16.34
N LEU A 352 8.75 3.48 -16.40
CA LEU A 352 10.12 3.13 -16.77
C LEU A 352 10.14 2.65 -18.21
N ALA A 353 10.84 3.40 -19.08
CA ALA A 353 10.79 3.17 -20.53
C ALA A 353 11.28 1.77 -20.98
N LEU A 354 12.11 1.11 -20.18
CA LEU A 354 12.71 -0.19 -20.51
C LEU A 354 12.00 -1.38 -19.86
N GLN A 355 10.92 -1.16 -19.09
CA GLN A 355 10.20 -2.26 -18.44
C GLN A 355 9.44 -3.13 -19.44
N SER A 356 8.83 -2.51 -20.45
CA SER A 356 8.31 -3.18 -21.63
C SER A 356 8.13 -2.18 -22.77
N LYS A 357 8.28 -2.65 -24.01
CA LYS A 357 7.95 -1.88 -25.23
C LYS A 357 6.44 -1.80 -25.51
N ASP A 358 5.66 -2.70 -24.92
CA ASP A 358 4.22 -2.86 -25.17
C ASP A 358 3.37 -2.35 -23.99
N GLN A 359 4.00 -1.73 -22.99
CA GLN A 359 3.29 -1.18 -21.84
C GLN A 359 2.31 -0.06 -22.21
N LEU A 360 1.17 0.01 -21.51
CA LEU A 360 0.14 1.02 -21.77
C LEU A 360 0.53 2.44 -21.32
N ASN A 361 1.43 2.55 -20.34
CA ASN A 361 1.89 3.83 -19.84
C ASN A 361 3.17 4.29 -20.54
N ALA A 362 3.40 5.59 -20.57
CA ALA A 362 4.58 6.20 -21.17
C ALA A 362 5.04 7.40 -20.33
N PRO A 363 6.31 7.81 -20.44
CA PRO A 363 6.73 9.15 -20.00
C PRO A 363 5.88 10.26 -20.66
N GLY A 364 5.89 11.46 -20.08
CA GLY A 364 5.24 12.63 -20.66
C GLY A 364 5.94 13.11 -21.93
N GLU A 365 5.19 13.76 -22.81
CA GLU A 365 5.66 14.21 -24.13
C GLU A 365 6.85 15.19 -24.06
N ASN A 366 7.01 15.89 -22.95
CA ASN A 366 8.12 16.82 -22.68
C ASN A 366 9.21 16.23 -21.76
N GLY A 367 9.24 14.90 -21.60
CA GLY A 367 10.17 14.20 -20.72
C GLY A 367 9.81 14.25 -19.22
N THR A 368 8.69 14.88 -18.85
CA THR A 368 8.21 14.81 -17.46
C THR A 368 7.76 13.39 -17.10
N PRO A 369 7.83 12.99 -15.82
CA PRO A 369 7.39 11.65 -15.41
C PRO A 369 5.93 11.37 -15.76
N GLY A 370 5.69 10.22 -16.37
CA GLY A 370 4.35 9.64 -16.47
C GLY A 370 4.07 8.84 -15.21
N TYR A 371 3.65 9.49 -14.12
CA TYR A 371 3.38 8.82 -12.85
C TYR A 371 2.47 7.61 -13.04
N SER A 372 2.75 6.53 -12.29
CA SER A 372 2.02 5.27 -12.40
C SER A 372 0.57 5.48 -11.99
N THR A 373 -0.38 4.94 -12.75
CA THR A 373 -1.81 5.20 -12.53
C THR A 373 -2.32 4.61 -11.22
N TYR A 374 -1.66 3.60 -10.68
CA TYR A 374 -1.98 3.04 -9.36
C TYR A 374 -1.50 3.86 -8.16
N SER A 375 -0.76 4.95 -8.39
CA SER A 375 -0.17 5.73 -7.30
C SER A 375 -1.26 6.35 -6.41
N MET A 376 -0.94 6.66 -5.15
CA MET A 376 -1.90 7.36 -4.27
C MET A 376 -1.98 8.87 -4.56
N LEU A 377 -0.99 9.39 -5.28
CA LEU A 377 -0.91 10.79 -5.68
C LEU A 377 -0.15 10.94 -6.99
N TYR A 378 -0.38 12.08 -7.64
CA TYR A 378 0.56 12.68 -8.59
C TYR A 378 1.26 13.84 -7.87
N PRO A 379 2.55 13.73 -7.54
CA PRO A 379 3.20 14.62 -6.58
C PRO A 379 3.54 16.00 -7.14
N ARG A 380 3.61 16.15 -8.47
CA ARG A 380 3.86 17.41 -9.18
C ARG A 380 3.07 17.45 -10.48
N ASP A 381 2.93 18.64 -11.03
CA ASP A 381 2.38 18.82 -12.37
C ASP A 381 3.22 18.05 -13.41
N SER A 382 2.56 17.35 -14.33
CA SER A 382 3.24 16.73 -15.48
C SER A 382 2.41 16.83 -16.75
N ALA A 383 3.07 16.79 -17.90
CA ALA A 383 2.37 16.87 -19.19
C ALA A 383 1.38 15.72 -19.38
N LYS A 384 1.71 14.52 -18.87
CA LYS A 384 0.87 13.33 -19.03
C LYS A 384 -0.29 13.27 -18.04
N ARG A 385 -0.07 13.74 -16.80
CA ARG A 385 -1.02 13.53 -15.69
C ARG A 385 -1.73 14.81 -15.25
N GLY A 386 -1.33 15.96 -15.78
CA GLY A 386 -1.89 17.27 -15.41
C GLY A 386 -1.42 17.71 -14.02
N PRO A 387 -2.23 18.50 -13.30
CA PRO A 387 -1.84 19.07 -12.02
C PRO A 387 -1.60 18.03 -10.92
N ALA A 388 -0.72 18.38 -9.97
CA ALA A 388 -0.50 17.65 -8.73
C ALA A 388 -1.80 17.47 -7.94
N ARG A 389 -2.04 16.27 -7.41
CA ARG A 389 -3.26 15.92 -6.65
C ARG A 389 -3.15 14.52 -6.05
N THR A 390 -4.00 14.21 -5.08
CA THR A 390 -4.24 12.81 -4.70
C THR A 390 -5.07 12.07 -5.75
N LEU A 391 -4.94 10.74 -5.74
CA LEU A 391 -5.84 9.82 -6.41
C LEU A 391 -6.77 9.15 -5.38
N PRO A 392 -7.91 8.57 -5.82
CA PRO A 392 -8.87 7.95 -4.91
C PRO A 392 -8.27 6.89 -3.96
N SER A 393 -7.20 6.21 -4.37
CA SER A 393 -6.49 5.21 -3.57
C SER A 393 -5.80 5.75 -2.32
N PHE A 394 -5.61 7.07 -2.19
CA PHE A 394 -5.18 7.69 -0.92
C PHE A 394 -6.16 7.41 0.21
N LEU A 395 -7.47 7.37 -0.07
CA LEU A 395 -8.49 7.10 0.96
C LEU A 395 -8.35 5.71 1.57
N ALA A 396 -7.86 4.74 0.79
CA ALA A 396 -7.55 3.41 1.31
C ALA A 396 -6.45 3.45 2.37
N GLN A 397 -5.50 4.39 2.28
CA GLN A 397 -4.46 4.53 3.29
C GLN A 397 -5.03 5.05 4.61
N LEU A 398 -6.00 5.99 4.57
CA LEU A 398 -6.69 6.46 5.77
C LEU A 398 -7.58 5.36 6.38
N PHE A 399 -8.28 4.59 5.55
CA PHE A 399 -9.03 3.41 6.00
C PHE A 399 -8.13 2.44 6.77
N MET A 400 -6.98 2.10 6.19
CA MET A 400 -6.06 1.12 6.74
C MET A 400 -5.29 1.64 7.95
N ALA A 401 -4.99 2.95 8.00
CA ALA A 401 -4.46 3.63 9.17
C ALA A 401 -5.40 3.48 10.37
N GLU A 402 -6.69 3.79 10.20
CA GLU A 402 -7.67 3.66 11.29
C GLU A 402 -7.95 2.19 11.66
N ALA A 403 -7.92 1.27 10.68
CA ALA A 403 -8.09 -0.16 10.92
C ALA A 403 -6.98 -0.73 11.84
N PHE A 404 -5.74 -0.28 11.67
CA PHE A 404 -4.57 -0.72 12.43
C PHE A 404 -4.04 0.31 13.45
N ALA A 405 -4.83 1.36 13.76
CA ALA A 405 -4.42 2.41 14.69
C ALA A 405 -4.07 1.91 16.10
N ILE A 406 -4.63 0.76 16.49
CA ILE A 406 -4.37 0.13 17.79
C ILE A 406 -3.28 -0.93 17.60
N PRO A 407 -2.15 -0.83 18.33
CA PRO A 407 -1.12 -1.87 18.31
C PRO A 407 -1.67 -3.25 18.68
N ASP A 408 -0.97 -4.30 18.25
CA ASP A 408 -1.31 -5.70 18.51
C ASP A 408 -2.66 -6.16 17.94
N THR A 409 -3.25 -5.38 17.04
CA THR A 409 -4.47 -5.74 16.32
C THR A 409 -4.27 -7.01 15.50
N ARG A 410 -5.15 -8.00 15.68
CA ARG A 410 -5.19 -9.26 14.90
C ARG A 410 -6.37 -9.23 13.94
N VAL A 411 -6.22 -9.82 12.75
CA VAL A 411 -7.26 -9.77 11.70
C VAL A 411 -7.74 -11.17 11.33
N ARG A 412 -9.04 -11.33 11.14
CA ARG A 412 -9.65 -12.56 10.64
C ARG A 412 -10.59 -12.27 9.48
N ALA A 413 -10.41 -12.97 8.36
CA ALA A 413 -11.39 -12.99 7.28
C ALA A 413 -12.66 -13.71 7.74
N LEU A 414 -13.81 -13.16 7.38
CA LEU A 414 -15.13 -13.70 7.69
C LEU A 414 -15.79 -14.20 6.41
N PRO A 415 -16.51 -15.34 6.45
CA PRO A 415 -17.31 -15.75 5.31
C PRO A 415 -18.42 -14.72 5.04
N PRO A 416 -18.78 -14.47 3.77
CA PRO A 416 -19.91 -13.61 3.46
C PRO A 416 -21.20 -14.22 4.05
N PRO A 417 -22.17 -13.40 4.42
CA PRO A 417 -23.41 -13.91 4.98
C PRO A 417 -24.26 -14.55 3.87
N SER A 418 -25.23 -15.39 4.27
CA SER A 418 -26.07 -16.12 3.32
C SER A 418 -26.76 -15.19 2.31
N GLY A 419 -26.73 -15.56 1.03
CA GLY A 419 -27.32 -14.79 -0.07
C GLY A 419 -26.43 -13.65 -0.61
N VAL A 420 -25.26 -13.42 -0.02
CA VAL A 420 -24.27 -12.46 -0.52
C VAL A 420 -23.14 -13.21 -1.23
N SER A 421 -22.75 -12.73 -2.42
CA SER A 421 -21.72 -13.39 -3.23
C SER A 421 -20.33 -13.25 -2.59
N PRO A 422 -19.57 -14.36 -2.40
CA PRO A 422 -18.16 -14.30 -1.99
C PRO A 422 -17.25 -13.64 -3.04
N GLU A 423 -17.70 -13.52 -4.29
CA GLU A 423 -16.92 -12.89 -5.36
C GLU A 423 -16.82 -11.37 -5.18
N SER A 424 -17.84 -10.75 -4.59
CA SER A 424 -18.00 -9.29 -4.60
C SER A 424 -18.23 -8.69 -3.21
N PHE A 425 -18.07 -9.46 -2.14
CA PHE A 425 -18.20 -8.97 -0.78
C PHE A 425 -17.15 -9.64 0.11
N ALA A 426 -16.39 -8.82 0.82
CA ALA A 426 -15.41 -9.25 1.80
C ALA A 426 -15.73 -8.63 3.17
N ALA A 427 -15.47 -9.39 4.23
CA ALA A 427 -15.62 -8.93 5.60
C ALA A 427 -14.44 -9.40 6.45
N TYR A 428 -13.96 -8.51 7.33
CA TYR A 428 -12.82 -8.75 8.19
C TYR A 428 -13.11 -8.29 9.61
N ALA A 429 -12.79 -9.10 10.60
CA ALA A 429 -12.85 -8.74 12.01
C ALA A 429 -11.47 -8.45 12.58
N PHE A 430 -11.39 -7.38 13.36
CA PHE A 430 -10.19 -6.92 14.04
C PHE A 430 -10.35 -7.15 15.54
N TYR A 431 -9.32 -7.73 16.16
CA TYR A 431 -9.31 -8.08 17.57
C TYR A 431 -8.12 -7.44 18.28
N VAL A 432 -8.38 -6.92 19.48
CA VAL A 432 -7.37 -6.39 20.41
C VAL A 432 -7.65 -7.03 21.77
N ASP A 433 -6.61 -7.51 22.45
CA ASP A 433 -6.73 -8.20 23.75
C ASP A 433 -7.79 -9.33 23.76
N ASP A 434 -7.88 -10.10 22.67
CA ASP A 434 -8.86 -11.18 22.45
C ASP A 434 -10.34 -10.75 22.40
N HIS A 435 -10.61 -9.45 22.19
CA HIS A 435 -11.95 -8.91 22.00
C HIS A 435 -12.09 -8.24 20.64
N ILE A 436 -13.30 -8.24 20.06
CA ILE A 436 -13.56 -7.51 18.83
C ILE A 436 -13.44 -5.99 19.05
N SER A 437 -12.67 -5.32 18.19
CA SER A 437 -12.51 -3.86 18.20
C SER A 437 -13.16 -3.22 16.96
N LYS A 438 -13.00 -3.83 15.78
CA LYS A 438 -13.54 -3.28 14.51
C LYS A 438 -14.04 -4.37 13.55
N LEU A 439 -14.87 -3.96 12.60
CA LEU A 439 -15.21 -4.74 11.39
C LEU A 439 -14.94 -3.90 10.14
N ALA A 440 -14.24 -4.46 9.15
CA ALA A 440 -14.21 -3.91 7.79
C ALA A 440 -15.19 -4.68 6.91
N LEU A 441 -16.04 -3.96 6.19
CA LEU A 441 -17.05 -4.50 5.29
C LEU A 441 -16.84 -3.87 3.91
N VAL A 442 -16.52 -4.68 2.90
CA VAL A 442 -16.11 -4.19 1.58
C VAL A 442 -17.03 -4.80 0.52
N ASN A 443 -17.86 -3.96 -0.11
CA ASN A 443 -18.67 -4.37 -1.24
C ASN A 443 -17.96 -3.99 -2.53
N LEU A 444 -17.33 -5.01 -3.12
CA LEU A 444 -16.50 -4.92 -4.32
C LEU A 444 -17.34 -4.97 -5.60
N LYS A 445 -18.68 -5.09 -5.51
CA LYS A 445 -19.55 -5.07 -6.68
C LYS A 445 -19.43 -3.72 -7.39
N PRO A 446 -18.98 -3.67 -8.66
CA PRO A 446 -18.81 -2.42 -9.39
C PRO A 446 -20.15 -1.69 -9.57
N TYR A 447 -20.23 -0.46 -9.06
CA TYR A 447 -21.38 0.43 -9.21
C TYR A 447 -21.04 1.59 -10.15
N TYR A 448 -21.78 1.70 -11.24
CA TYR A 448 -21.60 2.67 -12.31
C TYR A 448 -22.83 3.58 -12.44
N ALA A 449 -22.67 4.70 -13.16
CA ALA A 449 -23.77 5.64 -13.43
C ALA A 449 -24.96 5.01 -14.16
N ASN A 450 -24.72 3.96 -14.93
CA ASN A 450 -25.73 3.21 -15.67
C ASN A 450 -26.16 1.91 -14.97
N SER A 451 -25.74 1.68 -13.72
CA SER A 451 -26.19 0.52 -12.94
C SER A 451 -27.70 0.63 -12.66
N THR A 452 -28.41 -0.48 -12.82
CA THR A 452 -29.88 -0.57 -12.61
C THR A 452 -30.26 -0.88 -11.17
N SER A 453 -29.27 -1.15 -10.31
CA SER A 453 -29.37 -1.36 -8.87
C SER A 453 -28.13 -0.75 -8.20
N ASP A 454 -28.21 -0.43 -6.93
CA ASP A 454 -27.10 0.04 -6.10
C ASP A 454 -26.29 -1.11 -5.46
N TYR A 455 -26.74 -2.35 -5.62
CA TYR A 455 -26.13 -3.57 -5.10
C TYR A 455 -25.89 -3.55 -3.59
N THR A 456 -26.73 -2.83 -2.84
CA THR A 456 -26.59 -2.70 -1.40
C THR A 456 -26.73 -4.03 -0.68
N VAL A 457 -25.76 -4.34 0.18
CA VAL A 457 -25.79 -5.45 1.13
C VAL A 457 -26.27 -4.91 2.47
N HIS A 458 -27.35 -5.47 3.01
CA HIS A 458 -27.90 -5.11 4.32
C HIS A 458 -27.44 -6.14 5.36
N LEU A 459 -26.73 -5.68 6.39
CA LEU A 459 -26.14 -6.51 7.43
C LEU A 459 -26.80 -6.26 8.77
N ASP A 460 -27.03 -7.33 9.51
CA ASP A 460 -27.49 -7.30 10.91
C ASP A 460 -26.32 -7.58 11.84
N LEU A 461 -25.88 -6.55 12.57
CA LEU A 461 -24.84 -6.59 13.60
C LEU A 461 -25.39 -6.56 15.03
N SER A 462 -26.71 -6.74 15.23
CA SER A 462 -27.36 -6.66 16.55
C SER A 462 -26.74 -7.59 17.59
N SER A 463 -26.16 -8.72 17.16
CA SER A 463 -25.47 -9.67 18.05
C SER A 463 -24.13 -9.15 18.62
N LEU A 464 -23.64 -8.02 18.12
CA LEU A 464 -22.35 -7.41 18.43
C LEU A 464 -22.46 -6.04 19.14
N THR A 465 -23.66 -5.54 19.40
CA THR A 465 -23.91 -4.25 20.08
C THR A 465 -23.26 -4.13 21.46
N HIS A 466 -22.95 -5.26 22.11
CA HIS A 466 -22.26 -5.33 23.39
C HIS A 466 -20.97 -6.16 23.32
N ALA A 467 -20.40 -6.35 22.12
CA ALA A 467 -19.22 -7.19 21.95
C ALA A 467 -17.89 -6.44 22.16
N GLY A 468 -17.89 -5.11 22.01
CA GLY A 468 -16.75 -4.26 22.36
C GLY A 468 -16.91 -3.59 23.73
N LYS A 469 -15.97 -2.69 24.05
CA LYS A 469 -15.96 -1.93 25.31
C LYS A 469 -16.90 -0.72 25.30
N GLY A 470 -17.30 -0.24 24.12
CA GLY A 470 -18.17 0.93 23.95
C GLY A 470 -19.66 0.62 24.12
N ASN A 471 -20.43 1.68 24.40
CA ASN A 471 -21.90 1.61 24.53
C ASN A 471 -22.64 1.83 23.20
N SER A 472 -21.94 2.25 22.14
CA SER A 472 -22.53 2.48 20.83
C SER A 472 -21.60 2.02 19.71
N ILE A 473 -22.19 1.49 18.63
CA ILE A 473 -21.45 1.11 17.43
C ILE A 473 -21.35 2.35 16.53
N ARG A 474 -20.14 2.64 16.06
CA ARG A 474 -19.88 3.73 15.11
C ARG A 474 -19.47 3.20 13.75
N ALA A 475 -19.72 3.96 12.69
CA ALA A 475 -19.29 3.60 11.35
C ALA A 475 -18.74 4.80 10.57
N LYS A 476 -17.69 4.54 9.77
CA LYS A 476 -17.14 5.45 8.77
C LYS A 476 -17.15 4.78 7.40
N ARG A 477 -17.34 5.58 6.36
CA ARG A 477 -17.49 5.08 4.98
C ARG A 477 -16.39 5.61 4.07
N MET A 478 -15.80 4.71 3.29
CA MET A 478 -15.04 5.04 2.09
C MET A 478 -15.95 4.85 0.88
N THR A 479 -16.24 5.93 0.14
CA THR A 479 -17.22 5.89 -0.97
C THR A 479 -16.89 6.89 -2.07
N ALA A 480 -17.45 6.68 -3.26
CA ALA A 480 -17.47 7.65 -4.37
C ALA A 480 -18.81 7.54 -5.10
N PRO A 481 -19.20 8.50 -5.96
CA PRO A 481 -20.39 8.36 -6.79
C PRO A 481 -20.39 7.05 -7.58
N TYR A 482 -19.27 6.73 -8.24
CA TYR A 482 -19.10 5.55 -9.07
C TYR A 482 -17.72 4.91 -8.87
N VAL A 483 -17.62 3.63 -9.17
CA VAL A 483 -16.37 2.85 -9.03
C VAL A 483 -15.25 3.35 -9.94
N ASN A 484 -15.60 3.88 -11.12
CA ASN A 484 -14.65 4.41 -12.11
C ASN A 484 -14.38 5.92 -11.94
N THR A 485 -14.76 6.51 -10.80
CA THR A 485 -14.42 7.91 -10.48
C THR A 485 -12.91 8.03 -10.27
N GLY A 486 -12.24 8.82 -11.12
CA GLY A 486 -10.81 9.20 -10.95
C GLY A 486 -10.59 10.59 -10.36
N ASP A 487 -11.65 11.38 -10.14
CA ASP A 487 -11.58 12.68 -9.48
C ASP A 487 -11.63 12.49 -7.96
N SER A 488 -10.49 12.72 -7.29
CA SER A 488 -10.34 12.56 -5.85
C SER A 488 -11.21 13.52 -5.03
N LYS A 489 -11.77 14.58 -5.63
CA LYS A 489 -12.74 15.48 -4.98
C LYS A 489 -14.10 14.82 -4.74
N LEU A 490 -14.41 13.77 -5.50
CA LEU A 490 -15.71 13.10 -5.46
C LEU A 490 -15.69 11.85 -4.59
N SER A 491 -14.52 11.30 -4.30
CA SER A 491 -14.35 10.18 -3.37
C SER A 491 -14.10 10.70 -1.95
N THR A 492 -14.70 10.06 -0.94
CA THR A 492 -14.58 10.47 0.46
C THR A 492 -14.26 9.33 1.40
N TRP A 493 -13.52 9.65 2.47
CA TRP A 493 -13.40 8.86 3.69
C TRP A 493 -14.10 9.63 4.82
N ALA A 494 -15.08 9.02 5.46
CA ALA A 494 -15.87 9.64 6.53
C ALA A 494 -16.41 11.03 6.13
N GLY A 495 -16.93 11.18 4.91
CA GLY A 495 -17.49 12.45 4.42
C GLY A 495 -16.48 13.46 3.88
N GLN A 496 -15.17 13.23 4.04
CA GLN A 496 -14.11 14.15 3.61
C GLN A 496 -13.36 13.64 2.38
N SER A 497 -13.07 14.53 1.43
CA SER A 497 -12.14 14.29 0.32
C SER A 497 -10.79 14.97 0.60
N PHE A 498 -9.73 14.56 -0.10
CA PHE A 498 -8.36 15.06 0.16
C PHE A 498 -7.62 15.42 -1.14
N PRO A 499 -8.19 16.22 -2.04
CA PRO A 499 -7.62 16.41 -3.38
C PRO A 499 -6.21 17.03 -3.39
N GLN A 500 -5.84 17.76 -2.33
CA GLN A 500 -4.55 18.42 -2.15
C GLN A 500 -3.93 18.12 -0.76
N GLY A 501 -4.27 16.98 -0.15
CA GLY A 501 -3.79 16.60 1.18
C GLY A 501 -4.60 17.14 2.36
N GLU A 502 -5.16 18.34 2.23
CA GLU A 502 -6.09 18.87 3.23
C GLU A 502 -7.52 18.32 3.07
N PRO A 503 -8.23 18.05 4.19
CA PRO A 503 -9.60 17.58 4.17
C PRO A 503 -10.54 18.64 3.62
N VAL A 504 -11.43 18.22 2.74
CA VAL A 504 -12.52 19.03 2.19
C VAL A 504 -13.84 18.32 2.48
N GLY A 505 -14.69 18.97 3.27
CA GLY A 505 -15.95 18.42 3.77
C GLY A 505 -15.95 18.28 5.30
N GLU A 506 -17.12 17.97 5.85
CA GLU A 506 -17.26 17.69 7.28
C GLU A 506 -17.04 16.20 7.54
N ILE A 507 -16.45 15.89 8.69
CA ILE A 507 -16.33 14.50 9.13
C ILE A 507 -17.73 13.94 9.45
N VAL A 508 -18.00 12.74 8.96
CA VAL A 508 -19.24 12.01 9.17
C VAL A 508 -18.92 10.69 9.85
N VAL A 509 -19.29 10.61 11.12
CA VAL A 509 -19.29 9.37 11.90
C VAL A 509 -20.74 8.99 12.18
N GLU A 510 -21.15 7.82 11.67
CA GLU A 510 -22.50 7.31 11.83
C GLU A 510 -22.66 6.61 13.17
N THR A 511 -23.79 6.83 13.85
CA THR A 511 -24.25 5.95 14.93
C THR A 511 -25.04 4.81 14.30
N VAL A 512 -24.60 3.58 14.50
CA VAL A 512 -25.40 2.41 14.12
C VAL A 512 -26.50 2.24 15.18
N SER A 513 -27.75 2.15 14.74
CA SER A 513 -28.91 2.01 15.63
C SER A 513 -28.87 0.71 16.44
N ASP A 514 -29.65 0.65 17.51
CA ASP A 514 -29.73 -0.52 18.41
C ASP A 514 -30.16 -1.81 17.69
N ASP A 515 -30.80 -1.70 16.52
CA ASP A 515 -31.12 -2.83 15.65
C ASP A 515 -29.91 -3.38 14.88
N GLY A 516 -28.74 -2.75 15.01
CA GLY A 516 -27.47 -3.17 14.44
C GLY A 516 -27.40 -3.13 12.92
N ALA A 517 -28.31 -2.39 12.26
CA ALA A 517 -28.39 -2.36 10.80
C ALA A 517 -27.23 -1.57 10.18
N VAL A 518 -26.44 -2.22 9.33
CA VAL A 518 -25.40 -1.57 8.52
C VAL A 518 -25.61 -1.93 7.06
N GLU A 519 -25.70 -0.91 6.21
CA GLU A 519 -25.82 -1.06 4.76
C GLU A 519 -24.47 -0.81 4.09
N VAL A 520 -24.12 -1.59 3.07
CA VAL A 520 -22.91 -1.36 2.27
C VAL A 520 -23.27 -1.42 0.79
N ARG A 521 -23.33 -0.25 0.15
CA ARG A 521 -23.62 -0.12 -1.28
C ARG A 521 -22.52 -0.75 -2.13
N GLY A 522 -22.84 -1.19 -3.35
CA GLY A 522 -21.83 -1.53 -4.35
C GLY A 522 -20.77 -0.43 -4.48
N SER A 523 -19.51 -0.83 -4.51
CA SER A 523 -18.35 0.06 -4.55
C SER A 523 -18.26 1.00 -3.34
N GLN A 524 -18.32 0.40 -2.15
CA GLN A 524 -18.16 1.07 -0.86
C GLN A 524 -17.42 0.16 0.12
N ALA A 525 -16.63 0.76 1.01
CA ALA A 525 -16.10 0.09 2.18
C ALA A 525 -16.58 0.82 3.46
N VAL A 526 -16.84 0.07 4.51
CA VAL A 526 -17.27 0.59 5.82
C VAL A 526 -16.36 0.02 6.89
N LEU A 527 -15.84 0.89 7.75
CA LEU A 527 -15.17 0.50 8.98
C LEU A 527 -16.13 0.76 10.14
N VAL A 528 -16.48 -0.30 10.85
CA VAL A 528 -17.37 -0.29 12.01
C VAL A 528 -16.52 -0.42 13.26
N PHE A 529 -16.79 0.40 14.27
CA PHE A 529 -16.05 0.49 15.52
C PHE A 529 -16.96 0.09 16.68
N PHE A 530 -16.42 -0.70 17.62
CA PHE A 530 -17.14 -1.13 18.83
C PHE A 530 -16.67 -0.42 20.10
N ASP A 531 -15.79 0.57 19.96
CA ASP A 531 -15.38 1.50 20.99
C ASP A 531 -15.32 2.91 20.39
N GLU A 532 -15.85 3.91 21.10
CA GLU A 532 -15.83 5.30 20.64
C GLU A 532 -14.44 5.92 20.78
N GLU A 533 -13.63 5.46 21.73
CA GLU A 533 -12.25 5.92 21.93
C GLU A 533 -11.33 5.54 20.76
N ASP A 534 -11.73 4.52 19.97
CA ASP A 534 -11.01 4.05 18.79
C ASP A 534 -11.34 4.88 17.53
N VAL A 535 -12.31 5.80 17.59
CA VAL A 535 -12.81 6.54 16.42
C VAL A 535 -12.10 7.88 16.29
N TYR A 536 -11.20 7.98 15.30
CA TYR A 536 -10.57 9.26 14.99
C TYR A 536 -11.60 10.37 14.68
N GLY A 537 -11.46 11.54 15.30
CA GLY A 537 -12.31 12.70 15.06
C GLY A 537 -13.68 12.66 15.77
N LEU A 538 -13.88 11.71 16.68
CA LEU A 538 -14.88 11.78 17.75
C LEU A 538 -14.20 12.22 19.05
#